data_AF-A0A6B8TSC6-F1
#
_entry.id   AF-A0A6B8TSC6-F1
#
_cell.length_a   1.000
_cell.length_b   1.000
_cell.length_c   1.000
_cell.angle_alpha   90.00
_cell.angle_beta   90.00
_cell.angle_gamma   90.00
#
_symmetry.space_group_name_H-M   'P 1'
#
loop_
_entity.id
_entity.type
_entity.pdbx_description
1 polymer ?
#
loop_
_entity_poly.entity_id
_entity_poly.type
_entity_poly.pdbx_seq_one_letter_code
_entity_poly.pdbx_strand_id
1 'polypeptide(L)'
;MIPTDTQCQRMPRLFDSRDEGEPHKAAAARQRLAIHACRSCPALGACKRYLLDCESRGAQVDGVVAGRHWRRLRDRVAEVRPCADCGADMVKRGTPTIDRLRTDGTLTARHAGRGLCDDCYSNHRIADTLSRFPRQSRTSAHEKGGARR
;
A
#
# COMPACT_ATOMS: atom_id res chain seq x y z
N MET A 1 13.01 15.03 -23.09
CA MET A 1 12.64 13.99 -24.07
C MET A 1 12.52 12.66 -23.32
N ILE A 2 11.41 11.94 -23.48
CA ILE A 2 11.28 10.57 -22.96
C ILE A 2 12.02 9.67 -23.96
N PRO A 3 12.96 8.81 -23.52
CA PRO A 3 13.61 7.86 -24.41
C PRO A 3 12.56 7.05 -25.17
N THR A 4 12.68 6.99 -26.50
CA THR A 4 11.76 6.27 -27.41
C THR A 4 11.90 4.75 -27.33
N ASP A 5 12.68 4.25 -26.38
CA ASP A 5 12.96 2.83 -26.21
C ASP A 5 12.62 2.33 -24.80
N THR A 6 11.38 2.55 -24.40
CA THR A 6 10.89 2.11 -23.08
C THR A 6 10.01 0.88 -23.22
N GLN A 7 10.18 -0.10 -22.32
CA GLN A 7 9.46 -1.37 -22.39
C GLN A 7 7.93 -1.21 -22.34
N CYS A 8 7.42 -0.16 -21.70
CA CYS A 8 5.99 0.16 -21.69
C CYS A 8 5.43 0.58 -23.05
N GLN A 9 6.26 1.10 -23.96
CA GLN A 9 5.84 1.36 -25.35
C GLN A 9 5.83 0.09 -26.19
N ARG A 10 6.80 -0.80 -25.98
CA ARG A 10 6.90 -2.08 -26.72
C ARG A 10 5.84 -3.09 -26.27
N MET A 11 5.46 -3.08 -24.99
CA MET A 11 4.56 -4.07 -24.37
C MET A 11 3.55 -3.39 -23.43
N PRO A 12 2.61 -2.56 -23.95
CA PRO A 12 1.69 -1.79 -23.12
C PRO A 12 0.82 -2.69 -22.20
N ARG A 13 0.33 -3.82 -22.73
CA ARG A 13 -0.47 -4.81 -21.99
C ARG A 13 0.19 -5.35 -20.72
N LEU A 14 1.52 -5.31 -20.63
CA LEU A 14 2.24 -5.73 -19.43
C LEU A 14 1.97 -4.78 -18.25
N PHE A 15 1.75 -3.50 -18.54
CA PHE A 15 1.60 -2.42 -17.56
C PHE A 15 0.16 -2.12 -17.21
N ASP A 16 -0.80 -2.56 -18.01
CA ASP A 16 -2.23 -2.31 -17.77
C ASP A 16 -2.75 -2.91 -16.46
N SER A 17 -3.89 -2.40 -16.00
CA SER A 17 -4.63 -3.01 -14.89
C SER A 17 -5.17 -4.39 -15.26
N ARG A 18 -5.92 -4.99 -14.34
CA ARG A 18 -6.50 -6.32 -14.55
C ARG A 18 -7.67 -6.20 -15.54
N ASP A 19 -7.64 -6.99 -16.61
CA ASP A 19 -8.73 -7.05 -17.58
C ASP A 19 -9.98 -7.73 -16.99
N GLU A 20 -11.14 -7.48 -17.60
CA GLU A 20 -12.37 -8.19 -17.25
C GLU A 20 -12.23 -9.69 -17.51
N GLY A 21 -12.54 -10.51 -16.50
CA GLY A 21 -12.34 -11.97 -16.57
C GLY A 21 -10.91 -12.46 -16.34
N GLU A 22 -9.90 -11.59 -16.24
CA GLU A 22 -8.54 -12.01 -15.94
C GLU A 22 -8.43 -12.53 -14.49
N PRO A 23 -7.89 -13.74 -14.27
CA PRO A 23 -7.69 -14.25 -12.92
C PRO A 23 -6.77 -13.34 -12.11
N HIS A 24 -7.15 -13.04 -10.86
CA HIS A 24 -6.37 -12.15 -9.97
C HIS A 24 -4.89 -12.57 -9.86
N LYS A 25 -4.61 -13.88 -9.79
CA LYS A 25 -3.23 -14.38 -9.72
C LYS A 25 -2.44 -14.12 -11.01
N ALA A 26 -3.08 -14.22 -12.17
CA ALA A 26 -2.45 -13.95 -13.47
C ALA A 26 -2.11 -12.47 -13.61
N ALA A 27 -3.08 -11.59 -13.32
CA ALA A 27 -2.85 -10.15 -13.30
C ALA A 27 -1.73 -9.75 -12.33
N ALA A 28 -1.73 -10.32 -11.12
CA ALA A 28 -0.69 -10.06 -10.14
C ALA A 28 0.70 -10.51 -10.60
N ALA A 29 0.80 -11.65 -11.31
CA ALA A 29 2.06 -12.12 -11.89
C ALA A 29 2.55 -11.20 -13.01
N ARG A 30 1.67 -10.82 -13.94
CA ARG A 30 1.94 -9.87 -15.03
C ARG A 30 2.41 -8.52 -14.49
N GLN A 31 1.71 -7.98 -13.49
CA GLN A 31 2.05 -6.70 -12.88
C GLN A 31 3.37 -6.74 -12.11
N ARG A 32 3.75 -7.89 -11.50
CA ARG A 32 5.10 -8.04 -10.92
C ARG A 32 6.17 -7.92 -12.00
N LEU A 33 5.97 -8.51 -13.16
CA LEU A 33 6.90 -8.38 -14.29
C LEU A 33 7.00 -6.92 -14.77
N ALA A 34 5.87 -6.21 -14.92
CA ALA A 34 5.86 -4.77 -15.22
C ALA A 34 6.64 -3.95 -14.19
N ILE A 35 6.48 -4.25 -12.89
CA ILE A 35 7.22 -3.57 -11.82
C ILE A 35 8.73 -3.80 -11.98
N HIS A 36 9.16 -5.03 -12.24
CA HIS A 36 10.57 -5.35 -12.48
C HIS A 36 11.11 -4.63 -13.71
N ALA A 37 10.37 -4.64 -14.83
CA ALA A 37 10.69 -3.89 -16.05
C ALA A 37 10.86 -2.39 -15.81
N CYS A 38 9.98 -1.77 -15.02
CA CYS A 38 10.09 -0.36 -14.68
C CYS A 38 11.38 -0.01 -13.92
N ARG A 39 11.91 -0.93 -13.10
CA ARG A 39 13.09 -0.64 -12.26
C ARG A 39 14.37 -0.46 -13.05
N SER A 40 14.48 -1.10 -14.22
CA SER A 40 15.61 -0.95 -15.14
C SER A 40 15.39 0.11 -16.22
N CYS A 41 14.23 0.77 -16.24
CA CYS A 41 13.89 1.75 -17.25
C CYS A 41 14.67 3.07 -17.05
N PRO A 42 15.37 3.59 -18.08
CA PRO A 42 16.08 4.87 -17.99
C PRO A 42 15.16 6.06 -17.65
N ALA A 43 13.88 5.97 -18.03
CA ALA A 43 12.88 7.00 -17.78
C ALA A 43 12.27 6.95 -16.37
N LEU A 44 12.70 6.03 -15.49
CA LEU A 44 12.09 5.80 -14.17
C LEU A 44 11.96 7.09 -13.33
N GLY A 45 12.98 7.95 -13.34
CA GLY A 45 12.96 9.22 -12.61
C GLY A 45 11.88 10.20 -13.12
N ALA A 46 11.63 10.23 -14.44
CA ALA A 46 10.56 11.02 -15.02
C ALA A 46 9.18 10.42 -14.69
N CYS A 47 9.03 9.10 -14.82
CA CYS A 47 7.79 8.40 -14.47
C CYS A 47 7.43 8.58 -12.99
N LYS A 48 8.42 8.59 -12.08
CA LYS A 48 8.19 8.85 -10.65
C LYS A 48 7.59 10.24 -10.40
N ARG A 49 8.12 11.26 -11.06
CA ARG A 49 7.62 12.65 -10.95
C ARG A 49 6.22 12.79 -11.53
N TYR A 50 5.98 12.22 -12.71
CA TYR A 50 4.65 12.16 -13.32
C TYR A 50 3.64 11.51 -12.38
N LEU A 51 3.95 10.33 -11.85
CA LEU A 51 3.05 9.62 -10.96
C LEU A 51 2.78 10.38 -9.67
N LEU A 52 3.79 11.05 -9.09
CA LEU A 52 3.61 11.92 -7.93
C LEU A 52 2.68 13.11 -8.21
N ASP A 53 2.82 13.76 -9.37
CA ASP A 53 1.92 14.86 -9.77
C ASP A 53 0.47 14.38 -9.90
N CYS A 54 0.25 13.23 -10.56
CA CYS A 54 -1.07 12.60 -10.64
C CYS A 54 -1.66 12.28 -9.26
N GLU A 55 -0.88 11.65 -8.38
CA GLU A 55 -1.30 11.33 -7.01
C GLU A 55 -1.65 12.60 -6.22
N SER A 56 -0.86 13.68 -6.36
CA SER A 56 -1.09 14.95 -5.67
C SER A 56 -2.37 15.66 -6.10
N ARG A 57 -2.75 15.50 -7.36
CA ARG A 57 -3.98 16.06 -7.94
C ARG A 57 -5.20 15.13 -7.79
N GLY A 58 -5.01 13.94 -7.22
CA GLY A 58 -6.04 12.91 -7.17
C GLY A 58 -6.40 12.31 -8.53
N ALA A 59 -5.59 12.55 -9.57
CA ALA A 59 -5.77 11.98 -10.90
C ALA A 59 -5.33 10.52 -10.89
N GLN A 60 -6.29 9.61 -11.04
CA GLN A 60 -6.03 8.18 -11.06
C GLN A 60 -5.23 7.79 -12.30
N VAL A 61 -4.18 7.00 -12.10
CA VAL A 61 -3.42 6.38 -13.19
C VAL A 61 -3.69 4.89 -13.15
N ASP A 62 -4.09 4.34 -14.30
CA ASP A 62 -4.36 2.93 -14.41
C ASP A 62 -3.08 2.10 -14.54
N GLY A 63 -3.11 0.87 -14.01
CA GLY A 63 -1.99 -0.06 -14.12
C GLY A 63 -0.73 0.32 -13.33
N VAL A 64 0.43 -0.09 -13.86
CA VAL A 64 1.76 0.07 -13.26
C VAL A 64 2.50 1.21 -13.94
N VAL A 65 2.88 2.21 -13.16
CA VAL A 65 3.74 3.32 -13.59
C VAL A 65 4.85 3.52 -12.57
N ALA A 66 6.06 3.81 -13.03
CA ALA A 66 7.22 4.02 -12.16
C ALA A 66 7.49 2.86 -11.17
N GLY A 67 7.18 1.64 -11.59
CA GLY A 67 7.38 0.43 -10.80
C GLY A 67 6.40 0.25 -9.64
N ARG A 68 5.24 0.89 -9.68
CA ARG A 68 4.16 0.68 -8.70
C ARG A 68 2.79 1.01 -9.30
N HIS A 69 1.73 0.57 -8.64
CA HIS A 69 0.38 1.06 -8.90
C HIS A 69 0.19 2.46 -8.34
N TRP A 70 -0.70 3.22 -8.98
CA TRP A 70 -1.22 4.44 -8.39
C TRP A 70 -1.93 4.16 -7.06
N ARG A 71 -1.82 5.11 -6.14
CA ARG A 71 -2.50 5.08 -4.84
C ARG A 71 -2.95 6.50 -4.52
N ARG A 72 -4.08 6.68 -3.80
CA ARG A 72 -4.42 8.02 -3.33
C ARG A 72 -3.32 8.48 -2.37
N LEU A 73 -2.97 9.76 -2.39
CA LEU A 73 -1.93 10.30 -1.51
C LEU A 73 -2.22 10.01 -0.03
N ARG A 74 -3.49 10.09 0.38
CA ARG A 74 -3.95 9.70 1.72
C ARG A 74 -3.66 8.23 2.08
N ASP A 75 -3.57 7.35 1.09
CA ASP A 75 -3.26 5.93 1.29
C ASP A 75 -1.75 5.71 1.49
N ARG A 76 -0.91 6.72 1.20
CA ARG A 76 0.52 6.72 1.56
C ARG A 76 0.75 7.11 3.01
N VAL A 77 -0.12 7.95 3.58
CA VAL A 77 -0.06 8.26 5.00
C VAL A 77 -0.51 7.00 5.72
N ALA A 78 0.43 6.25 6.26
CA ALA A 78 0.11 5.10 7.05
C ALA A 78 -0.78 5.55 8.21
N GLU A 79 -1.98 5.00 8.33
CA GLU A 79 -2.81 5.23 9.52
C GLU A 79 -2.02 4.69 10.72
N VAL A 80 -1.48 5.61 11.53
CA VAL A 80 -0.71 5.29 12.72
C VAL A 80 -1.66 5.18 13.90
N ARG A 81 -1.56 4.08 14.63
CA ARG A 81 -2.29 3.84 15.89
C ARG A 81 -1.34 3.26 16.93
N PRO A 82 -1.50 3.62 18.22
CA PRO A 82 -0.66 3.07 19.27
C PRO A 82 -1.04 1.61 19.59
N CYS A 83 -0.04 0.80 19.94
CA CYS A 83 -0.23 -0.54 20.48
C CYS A 83 -0.96 -0.46 21.82
N ALA A 84 -1.98 -1.29 22.01
CA ALA A 84 -2.78 -1.32 23.24
C ALA A 84 -2.00 -1.84 24.46
N ASP A 85 -0.85 -2.49 24.25
CA ASP A 85 0.01 -3.01 25.32
C ASP A 85 1.24 -2.11 25.52
N CYS A 86 2.13 -2.04 24.54
CA CYS A 86 3.39 -1.29 24.67
C CYS A 86 3.33 0.19 24.26
N GLY A 87 2.19 0.69 23.78
CA GLY A 87 2.04 2.09 23.32
C GLY A 87 2.76 2.44 22.02
N ALA A 88 3.59 1.56 21.47
CA ALA A 88 4.36 1.84 20.25
C ALA A 88 3.46 2.14 19.04
N ASP A 89 3.86 3.10 18.22
CA ASP A 89 3.19 3.40 16.95
C ASP A 89 3.19 2.18 16.02
N MET A 90 2.01 1.90 15.47
CA MET A 90 1.79 0.82 14.52
C MET A 90 1.08 1.34 13.28
N VAL A 91 1.41 0.75 12.14
CA VAL A 91 0.69 0.98 10.89
C VAL A 91 -0.26 -0.18 10.60
N LYS A 92 -1.24 0.07 9.74
CA LYS A 92 -2.10 -0.98 9.19
C LYS A 92 -1.30 -2.13 8.58
N ARG A 93 -1.80 -3.36 8.73
CA ARG A 93 -1.24 -4.53 8.05
C ARG A 93 -1.27 -4.35 6.53
N GLY A 94 -0.13 -4.54 5.87
CA GLY A 94 0.01 -4.41 4.41
C GLY A 94 0.53 -3.05 3.94
N THR A 95 0.77 -2.10 4.85
CA THR A 95 1.51 -0.87 4.52
C THR A 95 2.91 -1.24 3.99
N PRO A 96 3.31 -0.74 2.81
CA PRO A 96 4.62 -0.98 2.22
C PRO A 96 5.78 -0.59 3.14
N THR A 97 6.93 -1.26 3.03
CA THR A 97 8.13 -0.96 3.85
C THR A 97 8.59 0.48 3.70
N ILE A 98 8.52 1.05 2.50
CA ILE A 98 8.93 2.44 2.26
C ILE A 98 8.06 3.45 3.03
N ASP A 99 6.78 3.15 3.22
CA ASP A 99 5.85 3.99 3.98
C ASP A 99 5.94 3.75 5.49
N ARG A 100 6.73 2.75 5.91
CA ARG A 100 6.99 2.39 7.31
C ARG A 100 8.34 2.84 7.82
N LEU A 101 9.22 3.29 6.94
CA LEU A 101 10.56 3.70 7.29
C LEU A 101 10.50 5.07 7.96
N ARG A 102 10.94 5.13 9.22
CA ARG A 102 11.09 6.36 9.98
C ARG A 102 12.37 7.09 9.55
N THR A 103 12.46 8.37 9.94
CA THR A 103 13.63 9.22 9.70
C THR A 103 14.90 8.70 10.39
N ASP A 104 14.75 7.95 11.48
CA ASP A 104 15.85 7.30 12.22
C ASP A 104 16.30 5.96 11.61
N GLY A 105 15.71 5.54 10.48
CA GLY A 105 16.01 4.27 9.80
C GLY A 105 15.29 3.06 10.38
N THR A 106 14.51 3.22 11.45
CA THR A 106 13.71 2.13 12.02
C THR A 106 12.40 1.93 11.25
N LEU A 107 11.81 0.74 11.36
CA LEU A 107 10.50 0.45 10.78
C LEU A 107 9.40 0.60 11.84
N THR A 108 8.36 1.38 11.54
CA THR A 108 7.14 1.39 12.34
C THR A 108 6.52 -0.01 12.38
N ALA A 109 6.10 -0.45 13.56
CA ALA A 109 5.58 -1.79 13.79
C ALA A 109 4.28 -2.03 13.00
N ARG A 110 3.92 -3.30 12.77
CA ARG A 110 2.67 -3.62 12.07
C ARG A 110 1.58 -3.98 13.05
N HIS A 111 0.36 -3.54 12.74
CA HIS A 111 -0.82 -4.07 13.38
C HIS A 111 -0.98 -5.56 13.06
N ALA A 112 -0.85 -6.41 14.08
CA ALA A 112 -1.04 -7.85 13.96
C ALA A 112 -2.48 -8.28 14.25
N GLY A 113 -3.26 -7.45 14.95
CA GLY A 113 -4.65 -7.69 15.29
C GLY A 113 -4.95 -7.30 16.73
N ARG A 114 -6.23 -7.18 17.11
CA ARG A 114 -6.66 -6.84 18.50
C ARG A 114 -6.07 -5.54 19.07
N GLY A 115 -5.58 -4.66 18.20
CA GLY A 115 -4.90 -3.42 18.61
C GLY A 115 -3.45 -3.61 19.06
N LEU A 116 -2.81 -4.73 18.71
CA LEU A 116 -1.45 -5.05 19.09
C LEU A 116 -0.47 -5.01 17.90
N CYS A 117 0.80 -4.70 18.22
CA CYS A 117 1.91 -4.78 17.27
C CYS A 117 2.30 -6.24 17.02
N ASP A 118 3.14 -6.51 16.03
CA ASP A 118 3.61 -7.86 15.73
C ASP A 118 4.31 -8.54 16.90
N ASP A 119 5.10 -7.79 17.67
CA ASP A 119 5.83 -8.32 18.82
C ASP A 119 4.90 -8.64 20.00
N CYS A 120 4.12 -7.66 20.48
CA CYS A 120 3.16 -7.87 21.58
C CYS A 120 2.12 -8.93 21.24
N TYR A 121 1.62 -8.96 20.00
CA TYR A 121 0.68 -10.00 19.58
C TYR A 121 1.32 -11.40 19.67
N SER A 122 2.58 -11.55 19.24
CA SER A 122 3.30 -12.82 19.32
C SER A 122 3.52 -13.24 20.76
N ASN A 123 3.94 -12.31 21.62
CA ASN A 123 4.15 -12.56 23.05
C ASN A 123 2.86 -13.00 23.75
N HIS A 124 1.76 -12.26 23.57
CA HIS A 124 0.46 -12.62 24.15
C HIS A 124 -0.12 -13.90 23.57
N ARG A 125 0.19 -14.24 22.31
CA ARG A 125 -0.20 -15.52 21.72
C ARG A 125 0.53 -16.68 22.38
N ILE A 126 1.84 -16.55 22.60
CA ILE A 126 2.66 -17.59 23.24
C ILE A 126 2.26 -17.77 24.70
N ALA A 127 1.99 -16.67 25.41
CA ALA A 127 1.57 -16.68 26.81
C ALA A 127 0.08 -16.97 27.02
N ASP A 128 -0.68 -17.27 25.95
CA ASP A 128 -2.14 -17.48 25.96
C ASP A 128 -2.95 -16.37 26.68
N THR A 129 -2.52 -15.12 26.53
CA THR A 129 -3.13 -13.94 27.16
C THR A 129 -3.81 -13.00 26.16
N LEU A 130 -4.02 -13.44 24.91
CA LEU A 130 -4.70 -12.65 23.87
C LEU A 130 -6.14 -12.27 24.22
N SER A 131 -6.78 -12.99 25.14
CA SER A 131 -8.13 -12.70 25.64
C SER A 131 -8.22 -11.32 26.31
N ARG A 132 -7.12 -10.80 26.87
CA ARG A 132 -7.03 -9.44 27.45
C ARG A 132 -7.26 -8.33 26.42
N PHE A 133 -7.03 -8.62 25.15
CA PHE A 133 -7.18 -7.68 24.04
C PHE A 133 -8.33 -8.14 23.15
N PRO A 134 -9.58 -7.70 23.44
CA PRO A 134 -10.73 -8.10 22.65
C PRO A 134 -10.59 -7.64 21.20
N ARG A 135 -11.15 -8.41 20.27
CA ARG A 135 -11.23 -7.97 18.87
C ARG A 135 -12.10 -6.73 18.85
N GLN A 136 -11.52 -5.59 18.48
CA GLN A 136 -12.31 -4.40 18.15
C GLN A 136 -13.22 -4.80 16.99
N SER A 137 -14.53 -4.84 17.25
CA SER A 137 -15.54 -4.97 16.20
C SER A 137 -15.32 -3.81 15.24
N ARG A 138 -15.37 -4.08 13.93
CA ARG A 138 -15.47 -3.01 12.95
C ARG A 138 -16.81 -2.33 13.22
N THR A 139 -16.82 -1.23 13.96
CA THR A 139 -17.92 -0.29 13.87
C THR A 139 -17.97 0.16 12.42
N SER A 140 -18.99 -0.31 11.73
CA SER A 140 -19.32 0.04 10.36
C SER A 140 -19.43 1.55 10.25
N ALA A 141 -18.39 2.19 9.73
CA ALA A 141 -18.37 3.60 9.34
C ALA A 141 -19.26 3.81 8.10
N HIS A 142 -20.56 3.52 8.23
CA HIS A 142 -21.57 3.63 7.18
C HIS A 142 -22.73 4.55 7.57
N GLU A 143 -22.54 5.45 8.54
CA GLU A 143 -23.54 6.47 8.92
C GLU A 143 -22.94 7.88 8.95
N LYS A 144 -22.46 8.38 7.80
CA LYS A 144 -22.41 9.83 7.55
C LYS A 144 -22.59 10.11 6.05
N GLY A 145 -23.84 10.20 5.63
CA GLY A 145 -24.19 10.69 4.30
C GLY A 145 -25.70 10.67 4.08
N GLY A 146 -26.38 11.79 4.37
CA GLY A 146 -27.76 11.96 3.92
C GLY A 146 -28.68 12.87 4.74
N ALA A 147 -28.22 14.02 5.20
CA ALA A 147 -29.13 15.10 5.61
C ALA A 147 -28.83 16.35 4.76
N ARG A 148 -29.42 16.39 3.56
CA ARG A 148 -29.73 17.62 2.81
C ARG A 148 -30.97 17.35 1.95
N ARG A 149 -32.12 17.85 2.42
CA ARG A 149 -33.19 18.40 1.59
C ARG A 149 -33.40 19.83 2.05
#